data_AF-A0A1Q5ZTE7-F1
#
_entry.id   AF-A0A1Q5ZTE7-F1
#
_cell.length_a   1.000
_cell.length_b   1.000
_cell.length_c   1.000
_cell.angle_alpha   90.00
_cell.angle_beta   90.00
_cell.angle_gamma   90.00
#
_symmetry.space_group_name_H-M   'P 1'
#
loop_
_entity.id
_entity.type
_entity.pdbx_description
1 polymer ?
#
loop_
_entity_poly.entity_id
_entity_poly.type
_entity_poly.pdbx_seq_one_letter_code
_entity_poly.pdbx_strand_id
1 'polypeptide(L)'
;MKPNTTKSSNNISGAQRPIDVYFPLYNQRYPSVGDKLILSIVLLFLFFSIMGLVWIIPFPQLNWLGTYKGYFSWASFFIAGSVFYWYKQSPILSYFLLLLMFAFSYGASQLAEIGALVGPPVWTICGPIALAALITLFLISRKRQVNFVSSIFRLPVWLVSFLAKGFGAKI
;
A
#
# COMPACT_ATOMS: atom_id res chain seq x y z
N MET A 1 -38.84 -19.37 -23.37
CA MET A 1 -38.06 -18.21 -22.84
C MET A 1 -36.93 -18.74 -21.97
N LYS A 2 -35.68 -18.50 -22.36
CA LYS A 2 -34.48 -18.75 -21.55
C LYS A 2 -33.68 -17.43 -21.55
N PRO A 3 -33.33 -16.84 -20.40
CA PRO A 3 -32.56 -15.61 -20.39
C PRO A 3 -31.11 -15.91 -20.81
N ASN A 4 -30.70 -15.35 -21.95
CA ASN A 4 -29.33 -15.29 -22.41
C ASN A 4 -28.51 -14.43 -21.44
N THR A 5 -27.58 -15.05 -20.72
CA THR A 5 -26.61 -14.35 -19.89
C THR A 5 -25.59 -13.63 -20.77
N THR A 6 -25.46 -12.34 -20.50
CA THR A 6 -24.69 -11.35 -21.25
C THR A 6 -23.22 -11.73 -21.31
N LYS A 7 -22.75 -12.03 -22.53
CA LYS A 7 -21.35 -12.18 -22.88
C LYS A 7 -20.68 -10.80 -22.75
N SER A 8 -20.06 -10.51 -21.60
CA SER A 8 -19.21 -9.31 -21.44
C SER A 8 -17.89 -9.55 -22.16
N SER A 9 -17.92 -9.37 -23.48
CA SER A 9 -16.74 -9.27 -24.34
C SER A 9 -16.20 -7.84 -24.25
N ASN A 10 -15.32 -7.58 -23.30
CA ASN A 10 -14.44 -6.42 -23.38
C ASN A 10 -13.07 -6.91 -23.85
N ASN A 11 -12.74 -6.55 -25.09
CA ASN A 11 -11.42 -6.69 -25.70
C ASN A 11 -10.33 -6.15 -24.74
N ILE A 12 -9.39 -7.01 -24.34
CA ILE A 12 -8.11 -6.58 -23.78
C ILE A 12 -7.01 -7.10 -24.72
N SER A 13 -6.86 -6.42 -25.85
CA SER A 13 -5.67 -6.47 -26.68
C SER A 13 -4.59 -5.61 -26.00
N GLY A 14 -3.74 -6.28 -25.22
CA GLY A 14 -2.58 -5.72 -24.55
C GLY A 14 -2.12 -6.74 -23.50
N ALA A 15 -0.87 -7.21 -23.58
CA ALA A 15 -0.30 -8.26 -22.74
C ALA A 15 -0.91 -8.27 -21.33
N GLN A 16 -1.62 -9.35 -20.98
CA GLN A 16 -2.31 -9.48 -19.69
C GLN A 16 -1.35 -9.08 -18.57
N ARG A 17 -1.71 -8.04 -17.81
CA ARG A 17 -0.85 -7.61 -16.72
C ARG A 17 -0.87 -8.73 -15.68
N PRO A 18 0.27 -9.07 -15.03
CA PRO A 18 0.30 -10.12 -14.01
C PRO A 18 -0.75 -9.91 -12.91
N ILE A 19 -1.15 -8.66 -12.69
CA ILE A 19 -2.17 -8.30 -11.71
C ILE A 19 -3.59 -8.77 -12.07
N ASP A 20 -3.92 -8.87 -13.35
CA ASP A 20 -5.27 -9.24 -13.80
C ASP A 20 -5.60 -10.70 -13.50
N VAL A 21 -4.57 -11.54 -13.36
CA VAL A 21 -4.69 -12.94 -12.93
C VAL A 21 -5.04 -13.04 -11.44
N TYR A 22 -4.60 -12.08 -10.62
CA TYR A 22 -4.80 -12.11 -9.17
C TYR A 22 -6.13 -11.48 -8.74
N PHE A 23 -6.63 -10.47 -9.47
CA PHE A 23 -7.92 -9.83 -9.17
C PHE A 23 -9.08 -10.82 -8.96
N PRO A 24 -9.33 -11.81 -9.84
CA PRO A 24 -10.43 -12.76 -9.67
C PRO A 24 -10.22 -13.70 -8.47
N LEU A 25 -8.98 -14.11 -8.21
CA LEU A 25 -8.64 -14.95 -7.04
C LEU A 25 -8.91 -14.20 -5.73
N TYR A 26 -8.53 -12.92 -5.65
CA TYR A 26 -8.83 -12.08 -4.50
C TYR A 26 -10.33 -11.77 -4.37
N ASN A 27 -11.04 -11.56 -5.48
CA ASN A 27 -12.49 -11.33 -5.44
C ASN A 27 -13.27 -12.57 -4.95
N GLN A 28 -12.83 -13.77 -5.31
CA GLN A 28 -13.37 -15.01 -4.77
C GLN A 28 -13.03 -15.17 -3.28
N ARG A 29 -11.80 -14.82 -2.89
CA ARG A 29 -11.37 -14.94 -1.50
C ARG A 29 -12.04 -13.91 -0.59
N TYR A 30 -12.43 -12.74 -1.09
CA TYR A 30 -13.06 -11.63 -0.37
C TYR A 30 -14.39 -11.22 -1.03
N PRO A 31 -15.47 -11.98 -0.81
CA PRO A 31 -16.75 -11.72 -1.48
C PRO A 31 -17.48 -10.48 -0.94
N SER A 32 -17.38 -10.20 0.37
CA SER A 32 -18.07 -9.07 1.01
C SER A 32 -17.29 -7.76 0.84
N VAL A 33 -17.99 -6.67 0.53
CA VAL A 33 -17.43 -5.29 0.48
C VAL A 33 -16.81 -4.89 1.83
N GLY A 34 -17.40 -5.32 2.95
CA GLY A 34 -16.89 -5.04 4.29
C GLY A 34 -15.51 -5.66 4.53
N ASP A 35 -15.29 -6.89 4.08
CA ASP A 35 -13.98 -7.55 4.20
C ASP A 35 -12.90 -6.80 3.41
N LYS A 36 -13.26 -6.28 2.23
CA LYS A 36 -12.35 -5.48 1.40
C LYS A 36 -11.99 -4.18 2.09
N LEU A 37 -12.97 -3.50 2.69
CA LEU A 37 -12.75 -2.24 3.43
C LEU A 37 -11.88 -2.45 4.67
N ILE A 38 -12.15 -3.46 5.48
CA ILE A 38 -11.34 -3.79 6.66
C ILE A 38 -9.89 -4.07 6.23
N LEU A 39 -9.71 -4.92 5.22
CA LEU A 39 -8.37 -5.22 4.70
C LEU A 39 -7.69 -3.97 4.15
N SER A 40 -8.46 -3.08 3.54
CA SER A 40 -7.95 -1.82 2.99
C SER A 40 -7.44 -0.90 4.09
N ILE A 41 -8.24 -0.69 5.13
CA ILE A 41 -7.87 0.14 6.28
C ILE A 41 -6.66 -0.45 7.01
N VAL A 42 -6.64 -1.77 7.24
CA VAL A 42 -5.51 -2.45 7.88
C VAL A 42 -4.22 -2.24 7.09
N LEU A 43 -4.28 -2.38 5.77
CA LEU A 43 -3.12 -2.20 4.91
C LEU A 43 -2.68 -0.74 4.84
N LEU A 44 -3.62 0.21 4.77
CA LEU A 44 -3.38 1.64 4.83
C LEU A 44 -2.59 2.01 6.11
N PHE A 45 -3.06 1.53 7.26
CA PHE A 45 -2.41 1.74 8.55
C PHE A 45 -1.07 1.03 8.65
N LEU A 46 -0.92 -0.17 8.07
CA LEU A 46 0.35 -0.88 8.03
C LEU A 46 1.42 -0.08 7.27
N PHE A 47 1.12 0.41 6.06
CA PHE A 47 2.06 1.21 5.28
C PHE A 47 2.41 2.52 5.96
N PHE A 48 1.42 3.21 6.51
CA PHE A 48 1.64 4.43 7.27
C PHE A 48 2.56 4.21 8.48
N SER A 49 2.32 3.13 9.22
CA SER A 49 3.15 2.79 10.38
C SER A 49 4.58 2.41 9.98
N ILE A 50 4.76 1.57 8.96
CA ILE A 50 6.10 1.20 8.46
C ILE A 50 6.85 2.45 8.00
N MET A 51 6.20 3.36 7.28
CA MET A 51 6.78 4.65 6.91
C MET A 51 7.22 5.45 8.13
N GLY A 52 6.36 5.56 9.14
CA GLY A 52 6.69 6.22 10.40
C GLY A 52 7.93 5.62 11.09
N LEU A 53 8.05 4.29 11.11
CA LEU A 53 9.23 3.61 11.66
C LEU A 53 10.49 3.90 10.83
N VAL A 54 10.39 3.77 9.50
CA VAL A 54 11.50 4.01 8.57
C VAL A 54 11.98 5.47 8.64
N TRP A 55 11.07 6.41 8.92
CA TRP A 55 11.37 7.84 9.05
C TRP A 55 12.27 8.16 10.24
N ILE A 56 12.13 7.43 11.35
CA ILE A 56 12.93 7.65 12.58
C ILE A 56 14.37 7.16 12.41
N ILE A 57 14.62 6.23 11.47
CA ILE A 57 15.95 5.65 11.27
C ILE A 57 16.88 6.78 10.79
N PRO A 58 17.96 7.09 11.54
CA PRO A 58 18.88 8.14 11.14
C PRO A 58 19.55 7.76 9.81
N PHE A 59 19.46 8.64 8.83
CA PHE A 59 20.10 8.42 7.54
C PHE A 59 21.58 8.86 7.61
N PRO A 60 22.54 8.00 7.23
CA PRO A 60 23.94 8.39 7.20
C PRO A 60 24.13 9.51 6.17
N GLN A 61 24.56 10.69 6.64
CA GLN A 61 24.71 11.82 5.74
C GLN A 61 25.88 11.59 4.78
N LEU A 62 25.57 11.45 3.49
CA LEU A 62 26.57 11.34 2.44
C LEU A 62 27.20 12.72 2.25
N ASN A 63 28.50 12.84 2.54
CA ASN A 63 29.20 14.13 2.45
C ASN A 63 29.20 14.74 1.04
N TRP A 64 29.07 13.91 0.00
CA TRP A 64 28.95 14.33 -1.39
C TRP A 64 27.62 15.03 -1.74
N LEU A 65 26.57 14.87 -0.93
CA LEU A 65 25.24 15.45 -1.20
C LEU A 65 25.12 16.96 -0.87
N GLY A 66 26.14 17.56 -0.25
CA GLY A 66 26.17 19.00 0.04
C GLY A 66 24.92 19.51 0.77
N THR A 67 24.24 20.49 0.18
CA THR A 67 23.00 21.11 0.70
C THR A 67 21.79 20.17 0.68
N TYR A 68 21.83 19.07 -0.09
CA TYR A 68 20.69 18.16 -0.23
C TYR A 68 20.57 17.11 0.89
N LYS A 69 21.47 17.13 1.88
CA LYS A 69 21.53 16.14 2.97
C LYS A 69 20.24 15.98 3.79
N GLY A 70 19.38 17.01 3.81
CA GLY A 70 18.09 16.97 4.50
C GLY A 70 16.92 16.39 3.69
N TYR A 71 17.06 16.25 2.36
CA TYR A 71 15.96 15.78 1.49
C TYR A 71 15.94 14.26 1.30
N PHE A 72 17.03 13.58 1.64
CA PHE A 72 17.14 12.13 1.52
C PHE A 72 17.04 11.47 2.90
N SER A 73 16.04 10.61 3.04
CA SER A 73 15.86 9.74 4.20
C SER A 73 15.71 8.29 3.73
N TRP A 74 15.79 7.33 4.66
CA TRP A 74 15.44 5.93 4.37
C TRP A 74 14.02 5.79 3.83
N ALA A 75 13.11 6.69 4.22
CA ALA A 75 11.76 6.72 3.69
C ALA A 75 11.75 7.07 2.20
N SER A 76 12.58 8.02 1.74
CA SER A 76 12.70 8.33 0.30
C SER A 76 13.10 7.10 -0.53
N PHE A 77 14.03 6.28 -0.03
CA PHE A 77 14.39 5.01 -0.69
C PHE A 77 13.26 3.99 -0.66
N PHE A 78 12.54 3.90 0.46
CA PHE A 78 11.38 3.02 0.59
C PHE A 78 10.24 3.42 -0.36
N ILE A 79 9.95 4.71 -0.50
CA ILE A 79 9.00 5.27 -1.48
C ILE A 79 9.45 4.86 -2.89
N ALA A 80 10.69 5.17 -3.26
CA ALA A 80 11.21 4.89 -4.59
C ALA A 80 11.16 3.40 -4.94
N GLY A 81 11.59 2.52 -4.03
CA GLY A 81 11.54 1.06 -4.21
C GLY A 81 10.11 0.53 -4.36
N SER A 82 9.19 1.04 -3.55
CA SER A 82 7.78 0.64 -3.57
C SER A 82 7.09 1.10 -4.86
N VAL A 83 7.31 2.37 -5.26
CA VAL A 83 6.79 2.94 -6.52
C VAL A 83 7.34 2.20 -7.73
N PHE A 84 8.63 1.86 -7.74
CA PHE A 84 9.23 1.07 -8.82
C PHE A 84 8.59 -0.32 -8.95
N TYR A 85 8.41 -1.01 -7.82
CA TYR A 85 7.74 -2.31 -7.79
C TYR A 85 6.30 -2.22 -8.32
N TRP A 86 5.54 -1.20 -7.89
CA TRP A 86 4.15 -1.00 -8.33
C TRP A 86 4.03 -0.51 -9.77
N TYR A 87 4.99 0.29 -10.26
CA TYR A 87 5.05 0.73 -11.65
C TYR A 87 5.15 -0.45 -12.62
N LYS A 88 5.96 -1.46 -12.26
CA LYS A 88 6.08 -2.71 -13.04
C LYS A 88 4.76 -3.50 -13.12
N GLN A 89 3.87 -3.31 -12.15
CA GLN A 89 2.60 -4.03 -12.07
C GLN A 89 1.45 -3.29 -12.76
N SER A 90 1.35 -1.97 -12.58
CA SER A 90 0.46 -1.09 -13.35
C SER A 90 0.91 0.36 -13.22
N PRO A 91 1.27 1.04 -14.34
CA PRO A 91 1.72 2.44 -14.29
C PRO A 91 0.67 3.39 -13.70
N ILE A 92 -0.61 3.21 -14.06
CA ILE A 92 -1.69 4.10 -13.62
C ILE A 92 -1.92 4.00 -12.10
N LEU A 93 -1.84 2.80 -11.54
CA LEU A 93 -1.96 2.60 -10.09
C LEU A 93 -0.76 3.15 -9.34
N SER A 94 0.44 3.02 -9.91
CA SER A 94 1.66 3.51 -9.27
C SER A 94 1.60 5.00 -8.98
N TYR A 95 1.01 5.83 -9.85
CA TYR A 95 0.83 7.26 -9.60
C TYR A 95 -0.09 7.55 -8.39
N PHE A 96 -1.19 6.81 -8.25
CA PHE A 96 -2.05 6.92 -7.06
C PHE A 96 -1.32 6.51 -5.78
N LEU A 97 -0.57 5.40 -5.82
CA LEU A 97 0.22 4.96 -4.66
C LEU A 97 1.35 5.94 -4.35
N LEU A 98 1.99 6.55 -5.34
CA LEU A 98 3.01 7.59 -5.15
C LEU A 98 2.42 8.79 -4.41
N LEU A 99 1.24 9.26 -4.81
CA LEU A 99 0.54 10.37 -4.12
C LEU A 99 0.18 9.99 -2.68
N LEU A 100 -0.29 8.76 -2.46
CA LEU A 100 -0.56 8.23 -1.13
C LEU A 100 0.71 8.12 -0.27
N MET A 101 1.82 7.67 -0.85
CA MET A 101 3.12 7.60 -0.17
C MET A 101 3.63 8.97 0.22
N PHE A 102 3.44 10.00 -0.63
CA PHE A 102 3.75 11.38 -0.25
C PHE A 102 2.89 11.86 0.91
N ALA A 103 1.58 11.58 0.91
CA ALA A 103 0.69 11.92 2.01
C ALA A 103 1.13 11.23 3.33
N PHE A 104 1.52 9.96 3.28
CA PHE A 104 2.06 9.26 4.45
C PHE A 104 3.42 9.77 4.89
N SER A 105 4.30 10.12 3.94
CA SER A 105 5.60 10.71 4.24
C SER A 105 5.44 12.03 4.97
N TYR A 106 4.50 12.88 4.54
CA TYR A 106 4.16 14.12 5.23
C TYR A 106 3.56 13.84 6.62
N GLY A 107 2.63 12.89 6.73
CA GLY A 107 2.10 12.50 8.04
C GLY A 107 3.19 12.01 9.00
N ALA A 108 4.12 11.19 8.50
CA ALA A 108 5.25 10.68 9.28
C ALA A 108 6.22 11.81 9.70
N SER A 109 6.51 12.78 8.82
CA SER A 109 7.35 13.92 9.17
C SER A 109 6.70 14.81 10.23
N GLN A 110 5.40 15.10 10.11
CA GLN A 110 4.68 15.87 11.12
C GLN A 110 4.68 15.16 12.48
N LEU A 111 4.46 13.84 12.49
CA LEU A 111 4.55 13.04 13.72
C LEU A 111 5.95 13.08 14.34
N ALA A 112 7.01 13.03 13.51
CA ALA A 112 8.38 13.12 13.96
C ALA A 112 8.73 14.50 14.54
N GLU A 113 8.28 15.57 13.91
CA GLU A 113 8.46 16.94 14.42
C GLU A 113 7.72 17.13 15.77
N ILE A 114 6.47 16.67 15.87
CA ILE A 114 5.69 16.75 17.11
C ILE A 114 6.38 15.93 18.22
N GLY A 115 6.85 14.72 17.91
CA GLY A 115 7.57 13.87 18.84
C GLY A 115 8.94 14.43 19.27
N ALA A 116 9.59 15.25 18.43
CA ALA A 116 10.85 15.90 18.78
C ALA A 116 10.67 17.12 19.70
N LEU A 117 9.51 17.79 19.62
CA LEU A 117 9.25 19.03 20.37
C LEU A 117 8.57 18.78 21.72
N VAL A 118 7.49 18.00 21.76
CA VAL A 118 6.60 17.89 22.95
C VAL A 118 5.96 16.50 23.09
N GLY A 119 5.96 15.70 22.03
CA GLY A 119 5.16 14.47 21.93
C GLY A 119 5.90 13.19 22.32
N PRO A 120 5.15 12.09 22.49
CA PRO A 120 5.75 10.77 22.65
C PRO A 120 6.51 10.37 21.37
N PRO A 121 7.59 9.59 21.49
CA PRO A 121 8.39 9.18 20.34
C PRO A 121 7.54 8.46 19.29
N VAL A 122 7.80 8.70 18.00
CA VAL A 122 7.00 8.14 16.89
C VAL A 122 6.86 6.60 16.97
N TRP A 123 7.85 5.89 17.51
CA TRP A 123 7.80 4.43 17.69
C TRP A 123 6.69 3.97 18.65
N THR A 124 6.28 4.79 19.62
CA THR A 124 5.21 4.42 20.56
C THR A 124 3.83 4.47 19.93
N ILE A 125 3.65 5.25 18.85
CA ILE A 125 2.40 5.33 18.10
C ILE A 125 2.44 4.35 16.94
N CYS A 126 3.48 4.45 16.10
CA CYS A 126 3.58 3.61 14.91
C CYS A 126 3.84 2.13 15.28
N GLY A 127 4.66 1.82 16.28
CA GLY A 127 4.99 0.45 16.68
C GLY A 127 3.75 -0.40 16.98
N PRO A 128 2.88 -0.01 17.93
CA PRO A 128 1.66 -0.74 18.24
C PRO A 128 0.69 -0.84 17.05
N ILE A 129 0.58 0.23 16.24
CA ILE A 129 -0.25 0.21 15.03
C ILE A 129 0.27 -0.80 14.00
N ALA A 130 1.58 -0.84 13.77
CA ALA A 130 2.21 -1.84 12.89
C ALA A 130 1.92 -3.24 13.42
N LEU A 131 2.11 -3.46 14.73
CA LEU A 131 1.96 -4.76 15.35
C LEU A 131 0.50 -5.23 15.29
N ALA A 132 -0.46 -4.36 15.59
CA ALA A 132 -1.89 -4.63 15.43
C ALA A 132 -2.24 -4.94 13.97
N ALA A 133 -1.78 -4.14 13.02
CA ALA A 133 -2.04 -4.35 11.60
C ALA A 133 -1.42 -5.66 11.07
N LEU A 134 -0.21 -6.01 11.52
CA LEU A 134 0.45 -7.28 11.22
C LEU A 134 -0.34 -8.46 11.79
N ILE A 135 -0.80 -8.37 13.05
CA ILE A 135 -1.63 -9.41 13.67
C ILE A 135 -2.93 -9.58 12.88
N THR A 136 -3.63 -8.48 12.56
CA THR A 136 -4.88 -8.55 11.79
C THR A 136 -4.64 -9.16 10.41
N LEU A 137 -3.57 -8.76 9.71
CA LEU A 137 -3.20 -9.32 8.41
C LEU A 137 -2.81 -10.81 8.52
N PHE A 138 -2.13 -11.19 9.60
CA PHE A 138 -1.75 -12.58 9.86
C PHE A 138 -2.97 -13.47 10.12
N LEU A 139 -3.91 -13.02 10.96
CA LEU A 139 -5.16 -13.73 11.22
C LEU A 139 -5.99 -13.91 9.94
N ILE A 140 -6.10 -12.85 9.12
CA ILE A 140 -6.78 -12.90 7.83
C ILE A 140 -6.08 -13.87 6.87
N SER A 141 -4.75 -13.82 6.79
CA SER A 141 -3.96 -14.67 5.89
C SER A 141 -4.07 -16.14 6.26
N ARG A 142 -4.01 -16.46 7.57
CA ARG A 142 -4.18 -17.81 8.10
C ARG A 142 -5.58 -18.37 7.84
N LYS A 143 -6.62 -17.57 8.11
CA LYS A 143 -8.01 -17.97 7.87
C LYS A 143 -8.29 -18.26 6.39
N ARG A 144 -7.59 -17.56 5.48
CA ARG A 144 -7.83 -17.67 4.04
C ARG A 144 -6.73 -18.41 3.28
N GLN A 145 -5.78 -19.10 3.94
CA GLN A 145 -4.72 -19.91 3.30
C GLN A 145 -3.99 -19.15 2.17
N VAL A 146 -3.69 -17.87 2.39
CA VAL A 146 -2.93 -17.04 1.45
C VAL A 146 -1.55 -16.77 2.03
N ASN A 147 -0.52 -16.81 1.19
CA ASN A 147 0.86 -16.56 1.61
C ASN A 147 1.00 -15.13 2.14
N PHE A 148 1.30 -15.00 3.44
CA PHE A 148 1.40 -13.73 4.19
C PHE A 148 2.33 -12.70 3.52
N VAL A 149 3.54 -13.09 3.17
CA VAL A 149 4.52 -12.21 2.51
C VAL A 149 3.97 -11.70 1.18
N SER A 150 3.35 -12.60 0.42
CA SER A 150 2.80 -12.25 -0.88
C SER A 150 1.56 -11.35 -0.78
N SER A 151 0.82 -11.46 0.31
CA SER A 151 -0.30 -10.58 0.64
C SER A 151 0.19 -9.14 0.88
N ILE A 152 1.28 -8.93 1.62
CA ILE A 152 1.84 -7.59 1.88
C ILE A 152 2.17 -6.84 0.57
N PHE A 153 2.75 -7.53 -0.42
CA PHE A 153 3.16 -6.88 -1.68
C PHE A 153 2.05 -6.81 -2.74
N ARG A 154 1.11 -7.76 -2.78
CA ARG A 154 0.09 -7.84 -3.84
C ARG A 154 -1.23 -7.17 -3.49
N LEU A 155 -1.61 -7.14 -2.20
CA LEU A 155 -2.81 -6.47 -1.72
C LEU A 155 -2.86 -4.94 -1.91
N PRO A 156 -1.76 -4.16 -1.90
CA PRO A 156 -1.83 -2.70 -2.03
C PRO A 156 -2.29 -2.30 -3.42
N VAL A 157 -1.84 -3.04 -4.43
CA VAL A 157 -2.23 -2.83 -5.82
C VAL A 157 -3.68 -3.30 -6.04
N TRP A 158 -4.10 -4.34 -5.31
CA TRP A 158 -5.51 -4.71 -5.27
C TRP A 158 -6.41 -3.64 -4.65
N LEU A 159 -5.99 -3.07 -3.52
CA LEU A 159 -6.68 -2.03 -2.79
C LEU A 159 -6.92 -0.78 -3.64
N VAL A 160 -5.89 -0.30 -4.34
CA VAL A 160 -6.03 0.88 -5.20
C VAL A 160 -6.93 0.58 -6.40
N SER A 161 -6.96 -0.65 -6.93
CA SER A 161 -7.91 -1.01 -7.99
C SER A 161 -9.37 -0.96 -7.50
N PHE A 162 -9.59 -1.28 -6.23
CA PHE A 162 -10.89 -1.21 -5.59
C PHE A 162 -11.31 0.24 -5.33
N LEU A 163 -10.41 1.06 -4.75
CA LEU A 163 -10.64 2.49 -4.57
C LEU A 163 -10.93 3.17 -5.92
N ALA A 164 -10.14 2.88 -6.95
CA ALA A 164 -10.29 3.53 -8.24
C ALA A 164 -11.54 3.07 -9.02
N LYS A 165 -12.01 1.82 -8.83
CA LYS A 165 -13.36 1.42 -9.25
C LYS A 165 -14.45 2.21 -8.53
N GLY A 166 -14.25 2.52 -7.24
CA GLY A 166 -15.13 3.41 -6.48
C GLY A 166 -15.19 4.83 -7.03
N PHE A 167 -14.09 5.33 -7.60
CA PHE A 167 -14.01 6.66 -8.26
C PHE A 167 -14.40 6.63 -9.75
N GLY A 168 -14.91 5.52 -10.30
CA GLY A 168 -15.38 5.44 -11.68
C GLY A 168 -14.28 5.37 -12.75
N ALA A 169 -13.01 5.18 -12.34
CA ALA A 169 -11.92 5.00 -13.28
C ALA A 169 -11.97 3.59 -13.90
N LYS A 170 -12.07 3.49 -15.23
CA LYS A 170 -11.85 2.23 -15.95
C LYS A 170 -10.35 1.95 -15.98
N ILE A 171 -9.91 0.99 -15.17
CA ILE A 171 -8.53 0.49 -15.10
C ILE A 171 -8.47 -0.95 -15.55
#